data_AF-A0A0U5IMH0-F1
#
_entry.id   AF-A0A0U5IMH0-F1
#
_cell.length_a   1.000
_cell.length_b   1.000
_cell.length_c   1.000
_cell.angle_alpha   90.00
_cell.angle_beta   90.00
_cell.angle_gamma   90.00
#
_symmetry.space_group_name_H-M   'P 1'
#
loop_
_entity.id
_entity.type
_entity.pdbx_description
1 polymer ?
#
loop_
_entity_poly.entity_id
_entity_poly.type
_entity_poly.pdbx_seq_one_letter_code
_entity_poly.pdbx_strand_id
1 'polypeptide(L)'
;MRILSPPLSVIESTLFDPSFGLIRRWIDGDPSLSADDLASLAADEEASALRRDLEDLPVEGAESTPMAPVAMPAHLAAHVLERVRASALWLSVSEPVPGLIVRVDKALGPDGPLGWDMAHPFAVLLSEPIEHPDIWYGWLMASEIDYAESGDLLLEESDQPVDPLAAMVQTWNPVHLYLPCASAALGRLSPERLAAVRDLANDMAEADPDPAAADPGTLVHRTTSSGYLVLTGSPLGYDADPRSRYQQLYFEAAGFVRAIARHVLAHLVEPEPQPWWHRLLGDLMRAAGAAGLPLVPVQVAALGEADDSVGVTTDAENPYRLGDLVELRLIASPQGDAVQLHVTLLRDEPLSVGVIRGERVRQQARITPEARDADIFIGADQALSLFVRDDADVILFSMGLGDVGT
;
A
#
# COMPACT_ATOMS: atom_id res chain seq x y z
N MET A 1 34.75 1.02 -14.33
CA MET A 1 33.43 0.67 -13.78
C MET A 1 33.18 -0.78 -14.12
N ARG A 2 32.93 -1.63 -13.13
CA ARG A 2 32.55 -3.03 -13.40
C ARG A 2 31.16 -3.05 -14.04
N ILE A 3 30.95 -3.97 -14.97
CA ILE A 3 29.62 -4.21 -15.54
C ILE A 3 28.89 -5.10 -14.54
N LEU A 4 27.78 -4.61 -13.99
CA LEU A 4 26.95 -5.38 -13.07
C LEU A 4 26.03 -6.31 -13.87
N SER A 5 25.82 -7.53 -13.37
CA SER A 5 24.97 -8.52 -14.00
C SER A 5 23.81 -8.90 -13.07
N PRO A 6 22.58 -9.04 -13.59
CA PRO A 6 22.15 -8.72 -14.97
C PRO A 6 22.06 -7.20 -15.22
N PRO A 7 21.95 -6.74 -16.48
CA PRO A 7 21.68 -5.33 -16.78
C PRO A 7 20.37 -4.84 -16.15
N LEU A 8 20.32 -3.57 -15.74
CA LEU A 8 19.11 -2.96 -15.14
C LEU A 8 17.85 -3.13 -15.98
N SER A 9 17.95 -3.07 -17.31
CA SER A 9 16.80 -3.27 -18.20
C SER A 9 16.22 -4.68 -18.10
N VAL A 10 17.06 -5.69 -17.84
CA VAL A 10 16.60 -7.08 -17.61
C VAL A 10 15.94 -7.19 -16.24
N ILE A 11 16.43 -6.48 -15.23
CA ILE A 11 15.82 -6.45 -13.89
C ILE A 11 14.45 -5.77 -13.97
N GLU A 12 14.38 -4.61 -14.62
CA GLU A 12 13.13 -3.87 -14.84
C GLU A 12 12.10 -4.74 -15.56
N SER A 13 12.48 -5.37 -16.67
CA SER A 13 11.57 -6.25 -17.42
C SER A 13 11.13 -7.46 -16.57
N THR A 14 12.05 -8.05 -15.82
CA THR A 14 11.76 -9.15 -14.89
C THR A 14 10.72 -8.74 -13.83
N LEU A 15 10.82 -7.53 -13.29
CA LEU A 15 9.96 -7.05 -12.21
C LEU A 15 8.58 -6.59 -12.70
N PHE A 16 8.50 -5.97 -13.88
CA PHE A 16 7.31 -5.20 -14.29
C PHE A 16 6.64 -5.68 -15.58
N ASP A 17 7.27 -6.54 -16.38
CA ASP A 17 6.61 -7.08 -17.57
C ASP A 17 5.37 -7.89 -17.16
N PRO A 18 4.36 -8.01 -18.04
CA PRO A 18 3.22 -8.86 -17.79
C PRO A 18 3.63 -10.33 -17.71
N SER A 19 3.12 -11.05 -16.71
CA SER A 19 3.39 -12.48 -16.57
C SER A 19 2.75 -13.29 -17.69
N PHE A 20 3.37 -14.41 -18.07
CA PHE A 20 2.76 -15.40 -18.98
C PHE A 20 1.40 -15.89 -18.48
N GLY A 21 1.23 -16.02 -17.15
CA GLY A 21 -0.04 -16.40 -16.54
C GLY A 21 -1.14 -15.36 -16.77
N LEU A 22 -0.80 -14.07 -16.60
CA LEU A 22 -1.71 -12.95 -16.84
C LEU A 22 -2.17 -12.90 -18.29
N ILE A 23 -1.21 -12.99 -19.23
CA ILE A 23 -1.53 -12.99 -20.65
C ILE A 23 -2.39 -14.21 -21.02
N ARG A 24 -2.14 -15.37 -20.42
CA ARG A 24 -2.96 -16.55 -20.67
C ARG A 24 -4.39 -16.38 -20.19
N ARG A 25 -4.59 -15.84 -18.98
CA ARG A 25 -5.93 -15.50 -18.44
C ARG A 25 -6.65 -14.48 -19.32
N TRP A 26 -5.91 -13.53 -19.88
CA TRP A 26 -6.44 -12.56 -20.84
C TRP A 26 -6.91 -13.23 -22.14
N ILE A 27 -6.12 -14.14 -22.72
CA ILE A 27 -6.48 -14.92 -23.91
C ILE A 27 -7.72 -15.78 -23.64
N ASP A 28 -7.77 -16.45 -22.49
CA ASP A 28 -8.83 -17.38 -22.12
C ASP A 28 -10.12 -16.67 -21.66
N GLY A 29 -10.11 -15.33 -21.53
CA GLY A 29 -11.27 -14.54 -21.10
C GLY A 29 -11.65 -14.77 -19.64
N ASP A 30 -10.66 -14.91 -18.77
CA ASP A 30 -10.86 -15.16 -17.34
C ASP A 30 -11.74 -14.08 -16.68
N PRO A 31 -12.88 -14.45 -16.06
CA PRO A 31 -13.81 -13.49 -15.47
C PRO A 31 -13.25 -12.75 -14.25
N SER A 32 -12.10 -13.16 -13.71
CA SER A 32 -11.43 -12.46 -12.61
C SER A 32 -10.61 -11.24 -13.05
N LEU A 33 -10.43 -11.02 -14.37
CA LEU A 33 -9.84 -9.79 -14.89
C LEU A 33 -10.91 -8.71 -15.05
N SER A 34 -10.69 -7.54 -14.45
CA SER A 34 -11.63 -6.42 -14.57
C SER A 34 -11.58 -5.79 -15.96
N ALA A 35 -12.59 -4.98 -16.30
CA ALA A 35 -12.61 -4.23 -17.55
C ALA A 35 -11.40 -3.27 -17.68
N ASP A 36 -10.97 -2.71 -16.55
CA ASP A 36 -9.81 -1.80 -16.49
C ASP A 36 -8.50 -2.56 -16.66
N ASP A 37 -8.38 -3.78 -16.12
CA ASP A 37 -7.20 -4.65 -16.34
C ASP A 37 -7.07 -5.02 -17.81
N LEU A 38 -8.18 -5.42 -18.44
CA LEU A 38 -8.22 -5.76 -19.86
C LEU A 38 -7.87 -4.56 -20.74
N ALA A 39 -8.36 -3.36 -20.39
CA ALA A 39 -8.03 -2.14 -21.11
C ALA A 39 -6.55 -1.76 -20.95
N SER A 40 -5.98 -1.95 -19.76
CA SER A 40 -4.57 -1.69 -19.47
C SER A 40 -3.66 -2.65 -20.23
N LEU A 41 -3.95 -3.96 -20.20
CA LEU A 41 -3.23 -4.98 -20.97
C LEU A 41 -3.31 -4.74 -22.49
N ALA A 42 -4.46 -4.29 -22.99
CA ALA A 42 -4.63 -3.96 -24.40
C ALA A 42 -3.87 -2.69 -24.83
N ALA A 43 -3.62 -1.77 -23.90
CA ALA A 43 -2.85 -0.55 -24.15
C ALA A 43 -1.34 -0.79 -24.07
N ASP A 44 -0.91 -1.86 -23.40
CA ASP A 44 0.50 -2.27 -23.28
C ASP A 44 0.98 -3.00 -24.55
N GLU A 45 2.01 -2.45 -25.19
CA GLU A 45 2.59 -2.98 -26.42
C GLU A 45 3.28 -4.33 -26.21
N GLU A 46 3.95 -4.53 -25.07
CA GLU A 46 4.65 -5.79 -24.74
C GLU A 46 3.65 -6.88 -24.38
N ALA A 47 2.62 -6.56 -23.59
CA ALA A 47 1.52 -7.47 -23.32
C ALA A 47 0.84 -7.93 -24.63
N SER A 48 0.59 -6.99 -25.55
CA SER A 48 -0.01 -7.27 -26.85
C SER A 48 0.91 -8.06 -27.79
N ALA A 49 2.23 -7.88 -27.70
CA ALA A 49 3.21 -8.70 -28.41
C ALA A 49 3.23 -10.13 -27.85
N LEU A 50 3.34 -10.28 -26.53
CA LEU A 50 3.36 -11.57 -25.85
C LEU A 50 2.07 -12.37 -26.07
N ARG A 51 0.93 -11.68 -26.09
CA ARG A 51 -0.37 -12.27 -26.44
C ARG A 51 -0.36 -12.87 -27.84
N ARG A 52 0.11 -12.13 -28.86
CA ARG A 52 0.19 -12.62 -30.24
C ARG A 52 1.10 -13.84 -30.33
N ASP A 53 2.25 -13.79 -29.68
CA ASP A 53 3.19 -14.91 -29.65
C ASP A 53 2.57 -16.17 -29.03
N LEU A 54 1.78 -16.02 -27.95
CA LEU A 54 1.10 -17.13 -27.29
C LEU A 54 -0.13 -17.65 -28.05
N GLU A 55 -0.87 -16.79 -28.74
CA GLU A 55 -1.98 -17.18 -29.62
C GLU A 55 -1.48 -17.94 -30.87
N ASP A 56 -0.27 -17.61 -31.34
CA ASP A 56 0.40 -18.28 -32.47
C ASP A 56 1.08 -19.61 -32.10
N LEU A 57 1.20 -19.94 -30.81
CA LEU A 57 1.72 -21.24 -30.39
C LEU A 57 0.76 -22.35 -30.84
N PRO A 58 1.24 -23.36 -31.59
CA PRO A 58 0.40 -24.45 -32.06
C PRO A 58 -0.18 -25.20 -30.86
N VAL A 59 -1.51 -25.26 -30.77
CA VAL A 59 -2.24 -26.08 -29.80
C VAL A 59 -1.72 -27.51 -29.89
N GLU A 60 -1.23 -28.04 -28.76
CA GLU A 60 -0.54 -29.33 -28.67
C GLU A 60 -1.22 -30.42 -29.50
N GLY A 61 -0.48 -30.90 -30.50
CA GLY A 61 -0.90 -31.92 -31.46
C GLY A 61 0.18 -32.24 -32.51
N ALA A 62 1.27 -31.47 -32.55
CA ALA A 62 2.45 -31.79 -33.33
C ALA A 62 3.27 -32.86 -32.60
N GLU A 63 3.43 -34.02 -33.23
CA GLU A 63 4.42 -35.03 -32.85
C GLU A 63 5.77 -34.34 -32.64
N SER A 64 6.20 -34.22 -31.37
CA SER A 64 7.48 -33.62 -31.04
C SER A 64 8.57 -34.51 -31.62
N THR A 65 9.28 -34.00 -32.63
CA THR A 65 10.49 -34.66 -33.10
C THR A 65 11.44 -34.69 -31.90
N PRO A 66 11.97 -35.86 -31.48
CA PRO A 66 12.81 -35.94 -30.29
C PRO A 66 14.03 -35.04 -30.50
N MET A 67 14.02 -33.86 -29.87
CA MET A 67 15.17 -32.98 -29.84
C MET A 67 16.31 -33.72 -29.15
N ALA A 68 17.49 -33.70 -29.77
CA ALA A 68 18.68 -34.21 -29.13
C ALA A 68 18.85 -33.50 -27.78
N PRO A 69 19.16 -34.23 -26.69
CA PRO A 69 19.30 -33.62 -25.37
C PRO A 69 20.40 -32.57 -25.42
N VAL A 70 20.02 -31.31 -25.22
CA VAL A 70 20.97 -30.21 -25.04
C VAL A 70 21.61 -30.38 -23.66
N ALA A 71 22.93 -30.47 -23.60
CA ALA A 71 23.64 -30.59 -22.33
C ALA A 71 23.45 -29.30 -21.52
N MET A 72 22.90 -29.42 -20.31
CA MET A 72 22.69 -28.29 -19.41
C MET A 72 24.05 -27.71 -18.96
N PRO A 73 24.27 -26.39 -19.11
CA PRO A 73 25.44 -25.73 -18.54
C PRO A 73 25.60 -26.01 -17.04
N ALA A 74 26.84 -26.22 -16.59
CA ALA A 74 27.12 -26.68 -15.21
C ALA A 74 26.59 -25.73 -14.12
N HIS A 75 26.63 -24.41 -14.37
CA HIS A 75 26.12 -23.41 -13.41
C HIS A 75 24.59 -23.48 -13.28
N LEU A 76 23.85 -23.68 -14.38
CA LEU A 76 22.40 -23.90 -14.33
C LEU A 76 22.05 -25.20 -13.61
N ALA A 77 22.83 -26.25 -13.83
CA ALA A 77 22.66 -27.51 -13.11
C ALA A 77 22.87 -27.34 -11.60
N ALA A 78 23.85 -26.52 -11.19
CA ALA A 78 24.06 -26.19 -9.77
C ALA A 78 22.86 -25.45 -9.16
N HIS A 79 22.35 -24.40 -9.81
CA HIS A 79 21.17 -23.66 -9.34
C HIS A 79 19.93 -24.56 -9.23
N VAL A 80 19.72 -25.46 -10.20
CA VAL A 80 18.62 -26.43 -10.15
C VAL A 80 18.77 -27.37 -8.96
N LEU A 81 19.98 -27.86 -8.69
CA LEU A 81 20.25 -28.72 -7.54
C LEU A 81 20.02 -28.00 -6.21
N GLU A 82 20.42 -26.73 -6.10
CA GLU A 82 20.18 -25.89 -4.91
C GLU A 82 18.68 -25.69 -4.67
N ARG A 83 17.94 -25.34 -5.72
CA ARG A 83 16.47 -25.24 -5.66
C ARG A 83 15.80 -26.54 -5.22
N VAL A 84 16.27 -27.68 -5.74
CA VAL A 84 15.77 -29.00 -5.33
C VAL A 84 16.07 -29.28 -3.86
N ARG A 85 17.26 -28.92 -3.36
CA ARG A 85 17.63 -29.09 -1.95
C ARG A 85 16.78 -28.20 -1.04
N ALA A 86 16.57 -26.94 -1.40
CA ALA A 86 15.71 -26.02 -0.67
C ALA A 86 14.25 -26.51 -0.63
N SER A 87 13.73 -26.99 -1.77
CA SER A 87 12.38 -27.54 -1.87
C SER A 87 12.19 -28.86 -1.10
N ALA A 88 13.28 -29.59 -0.83
CA ALA A 88 13.25 -30.80 -0.02
C ALA A 88 13.14 -30.51 1.49
N LEU A 89 13.29 -29.24 1.90
CA LEU A 89 13.00 -28.82 3.26
C LEU A 89 11.48 -28.87 3.46
N TRP A 90 11.05 -29.66 4.43
CA TRP A 90 9.65 -29.74 4.83
C TRP A 90 9.27 -28.51 5.67
N LEU A 91 9.38 -27.33 5.08
CA LEU A 91 9.02 -26.05 5.67
C LEU A 91 7.60 -25.67 5.22
N SER A 92 6.73 -25.41 6.18
CA SER A 92 5.35 -25.01 5.92
C SER A 92 5.23 -23.49 5.90
N VAL A 93 4.65 -22.94 4.85
CA VAL A 93 4.25 -21.52 4.79
C VAL A 93 3.05 -21.26 5.72
N SER A 94 2.22 -22.28 5.99
CA SER A 94 1.05 -22.18 6.86
C SER A 94 1.41 -22.11 8.35
N GLU A 95 2.66 -22.40 8.72
CA GLU A 95 3.20 -22.25 10.07
C GLU A 95 4.40 -21.30 10.02
N PRO A 96 4.15 -20.00 9.78
CA PRO A 96 5.21 -19.00 9.62
C PRO A 96 6.03 -18.89 10.91
N VAL A 97 7.35 -18.81 10.76
CA VAL A 97 8.29 -18.64 11.88
C VAL A 97 9.34 -17.59 11.52
N PRO A 98 9.90 -16.89 12.52
CA PRO A 98 11.05 -16.01 12.29
C PRO A 98 12.17 -16.71 11.54
N GLY A 99 12.71 -16.03 10.53
CA GLY A 99 13.78 -16.50 9.67
C GLY A 99 13.31 -17.32 8.48
N LEU A 100 12.02 -17.65 8.37
CA LEU A 100 11.48 -18.33 7.19
C LEU A 100 11.58 -17.40 5.97
N ILE A 101 12.06 -17.94 4.85
CA ILE A 101 12.08 -17.24 3.58
C ILE A 101 10.94 -17.80 2.74
N VAL A 102 10.10 -16.92 2.22
CA VAL A 102 8.91 -17.32 1.45
C VAL A 102 8.92 -16.73 0.05
N ARG A 103 8.38 -17.49 -0.90
CA ARG A 103 8.12 -17.08 -2.27
C ARG A 103 6.76 -16.41 -2.37
N VAL A 104 6.70 -15.25 -3.01
CA VAL A 104 5.48 -14.49 -3.25
C VAL A 104 5.28 -14.38 -4.77
N ASP A 105 4.26 -15.05 -5.28
CA ASP A 105 3.95 -15.10 -6.73
C ASP A 105 2.45 -14.89 -7.02
N LYS A 106 1.69 -14.45 -6.02
CA LYS A 106 0.24 -14.20 -6.11
C LYS A 106 -0.11 -12.91 -5.38
N ALA A 107 -1.05 -12.15 -5.91
CA ALA A 107 -1.68 -11.05 -5.20
C ALA A 107 -3.08 -11.46 -4.72
N LEU A 108 -3.20 -11.75 -3.42
CA LEU A 108 -4.49 -12.08 -2.79
C LEU A 108 -4.89 -10.98 -1.80
N GLY A 109 -6.14 -10.58 -1.86
CA GLY A 109 -6.82 -9.77 -0.87
C GLY A 109 -7.82 -10.61 -0.05
N PRO A 110 -8.56 -9.98 0.87
CA PRO A 110 -9.54 -10.66 1.72
C PRO A 110 -10.65 -11.34 0.91
N ASP A 111 -11.05 -10.73 -0.21
CA ASP A 111 -12.13 -11.21 -1.06
C ASP A 111 -11.66 -12.13 -2.20
N GLY A 112 -10.37 -12.47 -2.23
CA GLY A 112 -9.77 -13.33 -3.25
C GLY A 112 -8.68 -12.64 -4.07
N PRO A 113 -8.38 -13.13 -5.29
CA PRO A 113 -7.32 -12.59 -6.13
C PRO A 113 -7.55 -11.12 -6.52
N LEU A 114 -6.49 -10.30 -6.46
CA LEU A 114 -6.54 -8.87 -6.78
C LEU A 114 -6.26 -8.56 -8.26
N GLY A 115 -6.36 -9.56 -9.15
CA GLY A 115 -6.13 -9.37 -10.59
C GLY A 115 -4.66 -9.20 -11.01
N TRP A 116 -3.72 -9.18 -10.06
CA TRP A 116 -2.28 -9.04 -10.34
C TRP A 116 -1.54 -10.37 -10.27
N ASP A 117 -1.00 -10.80 -11.41
CA ASP A 117 -0.03 -11.89 -11.48
C ASP A 117 1.37 -11.31 -11.73
N MET A 118 2.26 -11.59 -10.80
CA MET A 118 3.65 -11.17 -10.87
C MET A 118 4.40 -11.93 -11.98
N ALA A 119 5.13 -11.23 -12.86
CA ALA A 119 5.97 -11.91 -13.87
C ALA A 119 7.03 -12.78 -13.22
N HIS A 120 7.64 -12.28 -12.14
CA HIS A 120 8.62 -13.02 -11.38
C HIS A 120 8.26 -13.08 -9.90
N PRO A 121 8.49 -14.24 -9.26
CA PRO A 121 8.27 -14.38 -7.84
C PRO A 121 9.24 -13.48 -7.05
N PHE A 122 8.75 -12.85 -5.99
CA PHE A 122 9.61 -12.26 -4.97
C PHE A 122 9.97 -13.28 -3.90
N ALA A 123 11.08 -13.02 -3.22
CA ALA A 123 11.43 -13.67 -1.98
C ALA A 123 11.32 -12.66 -0.82
N VAL A 124 10.72 -13.07 0.29
CA VAL A 124 10.61 -12.26 1.52
C VAL A 124 11.16 -13.05 2.69
N LEU A 125 12.06 -12.44 3.46
CA LEU A 125 12.52 -12.96 4.75
C LEU A 125 11.57 -12.49 5.84
N LEU A 126 10.94 -13.43 6.54
CA LEU A 126 10.04 -13.15 7.66
C LEU A 126 10.83 -12.85 8.93
N SER A 127 10.60 -11.68 9.55
CA SER A 127 11.14 -11.34 10.86
C SER A 127 10.16 -11.71 11.97
N GLU A 128 8.99 -11.10 11.98
CA GLU A 128 8.01 -11.23 13.06
C GLU A 128 6.59 -10.90 12.59
N PRO A 129 5.55 -11.48 13.20
CA PRO A 129 4.17 -11.08 12.93
C PRO A 129 3.93 -9.65 13.45
N ILE A 130 3.04 -8.92 12.79
CA ILE A 130 2.53 -7.65 13.31
C ILE A 130 1.19 -7.88 14.02
N GLU A 131 0.37 -6.84 14.18
CA GLU A 131 -0.93 -6.88 14.86
C GLU A 131 -1.87 -8.01 14.38
N HIS A 132 -1.82 -8.37 13.10
CA HIS A 132 -2.60 -9.47 12.52
C HIS A 132 -1.75 -10.72 12.27
N PRO A 133 -2.20 -11.94 12.62
CA PRO A 133 -1.41 -13.18 12.50
C PRO A 133 -1.00 -13.53 11.07
N ASP A 134 -1.80 -13.14 10.08
CA ASP A 134 -1.50 -13.36 8.66
C ASP A 134 -0.62 -12.27 8.05
N ILE A 135 -0.19 -11.26 8.82
CA ILE A 135 0.65 -10.18 8.31
C ILE A 135 1.97 -10.17 9.05
N TRP A 136 3.05 -10.23 8.28
CA TRP A 136 4.40 -10.35 8.80
C TRP A 136 5.27 -9.20 8.33
N TYR A 137 6.03 -8.65 9.26
CA TYR A 137 7.13 -7.74 8.97
C TYR A 137 8.35 -8.55 8.52
N GLY A 138 9.04 -8.01 7.53
CA GLY A 138 10.22 -8.64 6.95
C GLY A 138 10.92 -7.76 5.94
N TRP A 139 11.82 -8.36 5.19
CA TRP A 139 12.59 -7.69 4.15
C TRP A 139 12.46 -8.42 2.83
N LEU A 140 12.44 -7.66 1.73
CA LEU A 140 12.60 -8.25 0.42
C LEU A 140 13.98 -8.86 0.27
N MET A 141 14.03 -9.92 -0.54
CA MET A 141 15.24 -10.58 -0.95
C MET A 141 15.37 -10.58 -2.47
N ALA A 142 16.61 -10.64 -2.93
CA ALA A 142 16.98 -10.55 -4.33
C ALA A 142 18.09 -11.55 -4.68
N SER A 143 18.30 -11.78 -5.98
CA SER A 143 19.31 -12.72 -6.48
C SER A 143 20.54 -12.01 -7.08
N GLU A 144 20.41 -10.71 -7.32
CA GLU A 144 21.33 -9.88 -8.10
C GLU A 144 22.46 -9.32 -7.22
N ILE A 145 23.29 -10.21 -6.66
CA ILE A 145 24.35 -9.86 -5.67
C ILE A 145 25.37 -8.83 -6.16
N ASP A 146 25.53 -8.65 -7.48
CA ASP A 146 26.41 -7.61 -8.05
C ASP A 146 25.94 -6.19 -7.70
N TYR A 147 24.64 -6.03 -7.41
CA TYR A 147 24.03 -4.77 -7.00
C TYR A 147 24.09 -4.52 -5.50
N ALA A 148 24.67 -5.44 -4.73
CA ALA A 148 24.75 -5.31 -3.29
C ALA A 148 25.33 -3.95 -2.86
N GLU A 149 24.71 -3.38 -1.85
CA GLU A 149 25.19 -2.21 -1.12
C GLU A 149 25.48 -2.53 0.35
N SER A 150 25.92 -1.52 1.11
CA SER A 150 26.27 -1.71 2.52
C SER A 150 25.12 -2.16 3.41
N GLY A 151 23.86 -1.91 2.99
CA GLY A 151 22.66 -2.36 3.67
C GLY A 151 22.12 -3.69 3.17
N ASP A 152 22.82 -4.38 2.27
CA ASP A 152 22.42 -5.70 1.82
C ASP A 152 23.21 -6.78 2.56
N LEU A 153 22.53 -7.77 3.12
CA LEU A 153 23.19 -8.95 3.68
C LEU A 153 23.16 -10.08 2.65
N LEU A 154 24.33 -10.56 2.23
CA LEU A 154 24.45 -11.70 1.33
C LEU A 154 24.42 -13.01 2.12
N LEU A 155 23.68 -13.99 1.60
CA LEU A 155 23.68 -15.33 2.16
C LEU A 155 24.95 -16.08 1.77
N GLU A 156 25.51 -16.79 2.74
CA GLU A 156 26.74 -17.54 2.59
C GLU A 156 26.46 -19.05 2.60
N GLU A 157 27.48 -19.87 2.37
CA GLU A 157 27.35 -21.34 2.39
C GLU A 157 26.81 -21.86 3.74
N SER A 158 27.11 -21.16 4.85
CA SER A 158 26.60 -21.49 6.18
C SER A 158 25.10 -21.28 6.34
N ASP A 159 24.47 -20.49 5.48
CA ASP A 159 23.04 -20.19 5.52
C ASP A 159 22.21 -21.23 4.76
N GLN A 160 22.86 -22.10 3.99
CA GLN A 160 22.23 -23.13 3.18
C GLN A 160 21.55 -24.21 4.06
N PRO A 161 20.47 -24.85 3.58
CA PRO A 161 19.89 -24.73 2.23
C PRO A 161 18.90 -23.56 2.05
N VAL A 162 19.10 -22.77 0.98
CA VAL A 162 18.23 -21.66 0.54
C VAL A 162 18.13 -21.64 -0.99
N ASP A 163 16.96 -21.32 -1.53
CA ASP A 163 16.77 -21.15 -2.98
C ASP A 163 17.61 -19.97 -3.50
N PRO A 164 18.28 -20.11 -4.67
CA PRO A 164 19.07 -19.03 -5.26
C PRO A 164 18.31 -17.73 -5.53
N LEU A 165 16.97 -17.76 -5.60
CA LEU A 165 16.13 -16.56 -5.68
C LEU A 165 16.32 -15.63 -4.46
N ALA A 166 16.73 -16.18 -3.32
CA ALA A 166 16.86 -15.50 -2.04
C ALA A 166 18.33 -15.38 -1.61
N ALA A 167 19.20 -14.86 -2.49
CA ALA A 167 20.63 -14.78 -2.24
C ALA A 167 21.04 -13.59 -1.36
N MET A 168 20.23 -12.53 -1.31
CA MET A 168 20.57 -11.26 -0.66
C MET A 168 19.34 -10.66 0.03
N VAL A 169 19.49 -10.22 1.29
CA VAL A 169 18.46 -9.52 2.07
C VAL A 169 18.65 -8.01 1.93
N GLN A 170 17.61 -7.30 1.48
CA GLN A 170 17.61 -5.85 1.32
C GLN A 170 17.13 -5.17 2.61
N THR A 171 18.03 -4.89 3.56
CA THR A 171 17.61 -4.35 4.87
C THR A 171 17.02 -2.94 4.79
N TRP A 172 17.35 -2.21 3.73
CA TRP A 172 16.79 -0.91 3.34
C TRP A 172 15.38 -1.00 2.72
N ASN A 173 14.88 -2.20 2.38
CA ASN A 173 13.58 -2.41 1.74
C ASN A 173 12.61 -3.26 2.59
N PRO A 174 12.17 -2.76 3.75
CA PRO A 174 11.24 -3.46 4.61
C PRO A 174 9.84 -3.53 3.99
N VAL A 175 9.15 -4.66 4.21
CA VAL A 175 7.79 -4.91 3.74
C VAL A 175 6.93 -5.51 4.84
N HIS A 176 5.62 -5.26 4.75
CA HIS A 176 4.61 -6.08 5.39
C HIS A 176 4.06 -7.05 4.34
N LEU A 177 4.14 -8.34 4.62
CA LEU A 177 3.64 -9.40 3.75
C LEU A 177 2.33 -9.97 4.30
N TYR A 178 1.31 -10.05 3.47
CA TYR A 178 0.14 -10.87 3.73
C TYR A 178 0.42 -12.33 3.35
N LEU A 179 0.49 -13.22 4.35
CA LEU A 179 0.95 -14.61 4.19
C LEU A 179 0.20 -15.45 3.16
N PRO A 180 -1.12 -15.29 2.93
CA PRO A 180 -1.79 -16.01 1.85
C PRO A 180 -1.21 -15.74 0.46
N CYS A 181 -0.48 -14.63 0.27
CA CYS A 181 0.25 -14.37 -0.97
C CYS A 181 1.53 -15.23 -1.11
N ALA A 182 2.00 -15.84 -0.03
CA ALA A 182 3.15 -16.73 -0.04
C ALA A 182 2.77 -18.14 -0.53
N SER A 183 3.51 -18.66 -1.50
CA SER A 183 3.19 -19.93 -2.16
C SER A 183 4.13 -21.08 -1.85
N ALA A 184 5.36 -20.78 -1.43
CA ALA A 184 6.36 -21.79 -1.09
C ALA A 184 7.38 -21.25 -0.09
N ALA A 185 7.95 -22.15 0.73
CA ALA A 185 9.14 -21.84 1.51
C ALA A 185 10.39 -21.99 0.62
N LEU A 186 11.29 -21.03 0.68
CA LEU A 186 12.55 -20.99 -0.07
C LEU A 186 13.75 -21.35 0.79
N GLY A 187 13.60 -21.40 2.11
CA GLY A 187 14.69 -21.65 3.05
C GLY A 187 14.35 -21.10 4.42
N ARG A 188 15.28 -21.23 5.36
CA ARG A 188 15.14 -20.64 6.69
C ARG A 188 16.49 -20.27 7.26
N LEU A 189 16.63 -19.01 7.65
CA LEU A 189 17.79 -18.53 8.39
C LEU A 189 17.80 -19.04 9.83
N SER A 190 18.99 -19.28 10.35
CA SER A 190 19.17 -19.56 11.77
C SER A 190 18.75 -18.33 12.61
N PRO A 191 18.36 -18.52 13.89
CA PRO A 191 18.05 -17.39 14.77
C PRO A 191 19.20 -16.39 14.91
N GLU A 192 20.45 -16.88 14.91
CA GLU A 192 21.65 -16.04 14.96
C GLU A 192 21.82 -15.22 13.68
N ARG A 193 21.63 -15.83 12.51
CA ARG A 193 21.71 -15.10 11.24
C ARG A 193 20.60 -14.06 11.10
N LEU A 194 19.37 -14.38 11.53
CA LEU A 194 18.28 -13.41 11.58
C LEU A 194 18.58 -12.25 12.54
N ALA A 195 19.25 -12.52 13.67
CA ALA A 195 19.71 -11.46 14.56
C ALA A 195 20.73 -10.54 13.87
N ALA A 196 21.67 -11.11 13.10
CA ALA A 196 22.62 -10.33 12.30
C ALA A 196 21.93 -9.45 11.23
N VAL A 197 20.87 -9.95 10.59
CA VAL A 197 20.04 -9.16 9.65
C VAL A 197 19.39 -7.96 10.36
N ARG A 198 18.76 -8.19 11.52
CA ARG A 198 18.12 -7.14 12.33
C ARG A 198 19.12 -6.08 12.78
N ASP A 199 20.30 -6.54 13.20
CA ASP A 199 21.37 -5.66 13.67
C ASP A 199 21.91 -4.80 12.52
N LEU A 200 22.13 -5.40 11.34
CA LEU A 200 22.49 -4.65 10.13
C LEU A 200 21.42 -3.61 9.76
N ALA A 201 20.13 -3.97 9.82
CA ALA A 201 19.05 -3.04 9.53
C ALA A 201 19.06 -1.82 10.47
N ASN A 202 19.32 -2.04 11.77
CA ASN A 202 19.46 -0.96 12.75
C ASN A 202 20.71 -0.10 12.47
N ASP A 203 21.85 -0.74 12.21
CA ASP A 203 23.09 -0.03 11.88
C ASP A 203 22.90 0.89 10.66
N MET A 204 22.14 0.45 9.66
CA MET A 204 21.87 1.24 8.46
C MET A 204 20.90 2.39 8.69
N ALA A 205 20.00 2.30 9.65
CA ALA A 205 19.13 3.41 10.02
C ALA A 205 19.91 4.58 10.66
N GLU A 206 21.05 4.28 11.29
CA GLU A 206 21.90 5.27 11.97
C GLU A 206 23.15 5.68 11.17
N ALA A 207 23.49 4.94 10.12
CA ALA A 207 24.71 5.15 9.35
C ALA A 207 24.59 6.30 8.33
N ASP A 208 25.69 7.03 8.16
CA ASP A 208 25.93 7.95 7.04
C ASP A 208 27.15 7.45 6.25
N PRO A 209 26.97 6.44 5.38
CA PRO A 209 28.08 5.82 4.67
C PRO A 209 28.65 6.76 3.60
N ASP A 210 29.98 6.92 3.56
CA ASP A 210 30.66 7.81 2.60
C ASP A 210 30.43 7.35 1.15
N PRO A 211 29.69 8.11 0.32
CA PRO A 211 29.43 7.75 -1.07
C PRO A 211 30.69 7.74 -1.94
N ALA A 212 31.76 8.43 -1.52
CA ALA A 212 33.05 8.40 -2.22
C ALA A 212 33.77 7.04 -2.10
N ALA A 213 33.37 6.20 -1.14
CA ALA A 213 33.88 4.84 -0.96
C ALA A 213 33.12 3.78 -1.79
N ALA A 214 32.18 4.21 -2.64
CA ALA A 214 31.41 3.31 -3.49
C ALA A 214 32.31 2.56 -4.50
N ASP A 215 32.11 1.25 -4.58
CA ASP A 215 32.75 0.35 -5.54
C ASP A 215 31.74 -0.73 -5.96
N PRO A 216 30.86 -0.46 -6.94
CA PRO A 216 29.80 -1.39 -7.34
C PRO A 216 30.34 -2.76 -7.77
N GLY A 217 29.65 -3.84 -7.38
CA GLY A 217 30.07 -5.22 -7.62
C GLY A 217 31.23 -5.68 -6.75
N THR A 218 31.52 -4.99 -5.64
CA THR A 218 32.49 -5.42 -4.62
C THR A 218 31.77 -5.83 -3.34
N LEU A 219 32.13 -7.01 -2.84
CA LEU A 219 31.63 -7.56 -1.60
C LEU A 219 32.62 -7.31 -0.46
N VAL A 220 32.10 -6.95 0.71
CA VAL A 220 32.86 -6.50 1.87
C VAL A 220 32.33 -7.21 3.12
N HIS A 221 33.24 -7.84 3.86
CA HIS A 221 32.92 -8.32 5.21
C HIS A 221 32.88 -7.14 6.18
N ARG A 222 31.82 -7.07 6.97
CA ARG A 222 31.61 -6.04 7.99
C ARG A 222 31.23 -6.69 9.30
N THR A 223 31.52 -5.99 10.38
CA THR A 223 31.04 -6.36 11.70
C THR A 223 29.94 -5.39 12.09
N THR A 224 28.76 -5.90 12.41
CA THR A 224 27.63 -5.09 12.88
C THR A 224 27.90 -4.55 14.30
N SER A 225 27.09 -3.61 14.78
CA SER A 225 27.26 -3.02 16.13
C SER A 225 27.20 -4.05 17.27
N SER A 226 26.41 -5.11 17.13
CA SER A 226 26.36 -6.24 18.07
C SER A 226 27.43 -7.32 17.83
N GLY A 227 28.34 -7.12 16.87
CA GLY A 227 29.51 -7.98 16.67
C GLY A 227 29.33 -9.12 15.67
N TYR A 228 28.24 -9.16 14.91
CA TYR A 228 28.04 -10.21 13.90
C TYR A 228 28.90 -9.94 12.68
N LEU A 229 29.57 -10.97 12.16
CA LEU A 229 30.28 -10.90 10.89
C LEU A 229 29.28 -11.14 9.75
N VAL A 230 29.14 -10.17 8.86
CA VAL A 230 28.22 -10.21 7.72
C VAL A 230 28.95 -9.88 6.42
N LEU A 231 28.49 -10.47 5.32
CA LEU A 231 28.94 -10.13 3.97
C LEU A 231 27.94 -9.15 3.34
N THR A 232 28.44 -8.00 2.87
CA THR A 232 27.63 -6.89 2.32
C THR A 232 28.25 -6.36 1.03
N GLY A 233 27.61 -5.41 0.36
CA GLY A 233 28.23 -4.61 -0.70
C GLY A 233 29.04 -3.42 -0.18
N SER A 234 29.60 -2.65 -1.11
CA SER A 234 30.17 -1.33 -0.81
C SER A 234 29.08 -0.27 -0.62
N PRO A 235 29.35 0.87 0.06
CA PRO A 235 28.42 2.00 0.13
C PRO A 235 27.83 2.39 -1.22
N LEU A 236 26.58 2.87 -1.21
CA LEU A 236 25.93 3.43 -2.39
C LEU A 236 26.63 4.72 -2.81
N GLY A 237 26.93 4.87 -4.11
CA GLY A 237 27.55 6.08 -4.65
C GLY A 237 26.55 7.21 -4.89
N TYR A 238 27.04 8.28 -5.51
CA TYR A 238 26.21 9.40 -5.98
C TYR A 238 25.33 9.02 -7.19
N ASP A 239 24.57 9.97 -7.74
CA ASP A 239 23.57 9.81 -8.81
C ASP A 239 23.97 8.98 -10.05
N ALA A 240 25.27 8.83 -10.33
CA ALA A 240 25.77 8.03 -11.45
C ALA A 240 25.93 6.52 -11.10
N ASP A 241 25.70 6.12 -9.86
CA ASP A 241 25.75 4.73 -9.43
C ASP A 241 24.52 3.96 -9.96
N PRO A 242 24.70 2.91 -10.79
CA PRO A 242 23.58 2.13 -11.32
C PRO A 242 22.74 1.47 -10.22
N ARG A 243 23.31 1.27 -9.02
CA ARG A 243 22.59 0.70 -7.88
C ARG A 243 21.50 1.63 -7.36
N SER A 244 21.57 2.94 -7.60
CA SER A 244 20.50 3.87 -7.25
C SER A 244 19.22 3.60 -8.08
N ARG A 245 19.36 3.28 -9.38
CA ARG A 245 18.21 2.86 -10.19
C ARG A 245 17.70 1.50 -9.76
N TYR A 246 18.60 0.56 -9.44
CA TYR A 246 18.21 -0.74 -8.88
C TYR A 246 17.36 -0.60 -7.61
N GLN A 247 17.78 0.24 -6.66
CA GLN A 247 16.99 0.53 -5.45
C GLN A 247 15.59 1.05 -5.79
N GLN A 248 15.47 2.00 -6.73
CA GLN A 248 14.19 2.54 -7.16
C GLN A 248 13.26 1.45 -7.70
N LEU A 249 13.75 0.59 -8.60
CA LEU A 249 12.98 -0.54 -9.14
C LEU A 249 12.47 -1.45 -8.00
N TYR A 250 13.32 -1.77 -7.02
CA TYR A 250 12.92 -2.61 -5.90
C TYR A 250 12.02 -1.91 -4.88
N PHE A 251 12.08 -0.58 -4.73
CA PHE A 251 11.11 0.17 -3.94
C PHE A 251 9.73 0.19 -4.58
N GLU A 252 9.67 0.33 -5.90
CA GLU A 252 8.44 0.22 -6.69
C GLU A 252 7.85 -1.19 -6.56
N ALA A 253 8.68 -2.23 -6.75
CA ALA A 253 8.31 -3.63 -6.55
C ALA A 253 7.77 -3.90 -5.12
N ALA A 254 8.48 -3.40 -4.10
CA ALA A 254 8.04 -3.47 -2.70
C ALA A 254 6.74 -2.72 -2.44
N GLY A 255 6.47 -1.66 -3.22
CA GLY A 255 5.23 -0.91 -3.21
C GLY A 255 4.02 -1.83 -3.40
N PHE A 256 4.11 -2.82 -4.29
CA PHE A 256 3.05 -3.79 -4.51
C PHE A 256 2.78 -4.67 -3.29
N VAL A 257 3.84 -5.28 -2.73
CA VAL A 257 3.73 -6.14 -1.53
C VAL A 257 3.11 -5.35 -0.37
N ARG A 258 3.59 -4.12 -0.15
CA ARG A 258 3.07 -3.21 0.88
C ARG A 258 1.63 -2.77 0.61
N ALA A 259 1.25 -2.54 -0.64
CA ALA A 259 -0.11 -2.17 -1.01
C ALA A 259 -1.12 -3.26 -0.66
N ILE A 260 -0.79 -4.53 -0.93
CA ILE A 260 -1.63 -5.68 -0.57
C ILE A 260 -1.81 -5.76 0.94
N ALA A 261 -0.72 -5.73 1.71
CA ALA A 261 -0.82 -5.77 3.17
C ALA A 261 -1.61 -4.59 3.75
N ARG A 262 -1.44 -3.37 3.22
CA ARG A 262 -2.25 -2.21 3.62
C ARG A 262 -3.72 -2.38 3.29
N HIS A 263 -4.03 -2.88 2.09
CA HIS A 263 -5.40 -3.16 1.69
C HIS A 263 -6.05 -4.18 2.64
N VAL A 264 -5.34 -5.27 2.96
CA VAL A 264 -5.82 -6.28 3.90
C VAL A 264 -6.00 -5.71 5.30
N LEU A 265 -5.03 -4.95 5.82
CA LEU A 265 -5.16 -4.27 7.12
C LEU A 265 -6.40 -3.36 7.17
N ALA A 266 -6.65 -2.59 6.10
CA ALA A 266 -7.82 -1.73 6.01
C ALA A 266 -9.16 -2.47 6.00
N HIS A 267 -9.17 -3.76 5.61
CA HIS A 267 -10.36 -4.62 5.68
C HIS A 267 -10.49 -5.37 7.01
N LEU A 268 -9.37 -5.65 7.68
CA LEU A 268 -9.32 -6.38 8.94
C LEU A 268 -9.56 -5.50 10.16
N VAL A 269 -9.16 -4.24 10.07
CA VAL A 269 -9.72 -3.20 10.92
C VAL A 269 -11.17 -3.10 10.47
N GLU A 270 -12.09 -3.72 11.22
CA GLU A 270 -13.51 -3.38 11.06
C GLU A 270 -13.53 -1.86 11.02
N PRO A 271 -14.07 -1.22 9.96
CA PRO A 271 -14.15 0.23 9.95
C PRO A 271 -14.89 0.56 11.24
N GLU A 272 -14.22 1.26 12.17
CA GLU A 272 -14.94 1.79 13.32
C GLU A 272 -16.17 2.44 12.73
N PRO A 273 -17.39 1.98 13.10
CA PRO A 273 -18.60 2.35 12.40
C PRO A 273 -18.57 3.86 12.28
N GLN A 274 -18.40 4.37 11.05
CA GLN A 274 -18.06 5.77 10.87
C GLN A 274 -19.06 6.56 11.70
N PRO A 275 -18.58 7.43 12.63
CA PRO A 275 -19.45 8.18 13.48
C PRO A 275 -20.54 8.79 12.60
N TRP A 276 -21.81 8.60 12.95
CA TRP A 276 -22.94 8.92 12.08
C TRP A 276 -22.88 10.36 11.52
N TRP A 277 -22.16 11.25 12.21
CA TRP A 277 -21.92 12.62 11.77
C TRP A 277 -21.03 12.74 10.53
N HIS A 278 -20.13 11.79 10.24
CA HIS A 278 -19.41 11.75 8.96
C HIS A 278 -20.38 11.49 7.80
N ARG A 279 -21.39 10.64 8.02
CA ARG A 279 -22.48 10.43 7.05
C ARG A 279 -23.27 11.74 6.86
N LEU A 280 -23.61 12.44 7.94
CA LEU A 280 -24.22 13.77 7.90
C LEU A 280 -23.37 14.77 7.09
N LEU A 281 -22.07 14.84 7.29
CA LEU A 281 -21.19 15.71 6.51
C LEU A 281 -21.18 15.33 5.02
N GLY A 282 -21.10 14.04 4.71
CA GLY A 282 -21.19 13.55 3.33
C GLY A 282 -22.53 13.88 2.67
N ASP A 283 -23.64 13.76 3.39
CA ASP A 283 -24.98 14.16 2.93
C ASP A 283 -25.07 15.67 2.70
N LEU A 284 -24.48 16.48 3.60
CA LEU A 284 -24.40 17.93 3.46
C LEU A 284 -23.65 18.32 2.20
N MET A 285 -22.47 17.73 1.97
CA MET A 285 -21.67 17.99 0.77
C MET A 285 -22.41 17.61 -0.51
N ARG A 286 -23.10 16.47 -0.53
CA ARG A 286 -23.93 16.05 -1.68
C ARG A 286 -25.08 17.00 -1.95
N ALA A 287 -25.85 17.35 -0.91
CA ALA A 287 -26.99 18.26 -1.04
C ALA A 287 -26.55 19.66 -1.46
N ALA A 288 -25.44 20.14 -0.91
CA ALA A 288 -24.81 21.42 -1.24
C ALA A 288 -24.39 21.47 -2.72
N GLY A 289 -23.72 20.40 -3.20
CA GLY A 289 -23.39 20.24 -4.62
C GLY A 289 -24.62 20.23 -5.54
N ALA A 290 -25.67 19.49 -5.16
CA ALA A 290 -26.92 19.44 -5.92
C ALA A 290 -27.67 20.78 -5.98
N ALA A 291 -27.53 21.61 -4.95
CA ALA A 291 -28.11 22.96 -4.90
C ALA A 291 -27.25 24.03 -5.61
N GLY A 292 -26.10 23.67 -6.17
CA GLY A 292 -25.17 24.64 -6.79
C GLY A 292 -24.44 25.53 -5.78
N LEU A 293 -24.45 25.15 -4.50
CA LEU A 293 -23.78 25.86 -3.40
C LEU A 293 -22.73 24.92 -2.81
N PRO A 294 -21.54 24.75 -3.42
CA PRO A 294 -20.59 23.74 -2.97
C PRO A 294 -20.17 23.99 -1.51
N LEU A 295 -20.15 22.92 -0.72
CA LEU A 295 -19.63 22.94 0.64
C LEU A 295 -18.12 22.65 0.59
N VAL A 296 -17.30 23.67 0.83
CA VAL A 296 -15.84 23.59 0.68
C VAL A 296 -15.12 23.73 2.02
N PRO A 297 -14.08 22.95 2.31
CA PRO A 297 -13.32 23.10 3.55
C PRO A 297 -12.60 24.45 3.56
N VAL A 298 -12.65 25.13 4.71
CA VAL A 298 -11.90 26.36 4.96
C VAL A 298 -10.52 25.98 5.47
N GLN A 299 -9.50 26.36 4.71
CA GLN A 299 -8.11 26.19 5.13
C GLN A 299 -7.85 27.10 6.33
N VAL A 300 -7.83 26.52 7.53
CA VAL A 300 -7.35 27.22 8.73
C VAL A 300 -5.83 27.14 8.71
N ALA A 301 -5.17 28.28 8.49
CA ALA A 301 -3.72 28.33 8.62
C ALA A 301 -3.37 27.99 10.08
N ALA A 302 -2.72 26.85 10.30
CA ALA A 302 -2.26 26.44 11.62
C ALA A 302 -1.31 27.50 12.17
N LEU A 303 -1.83 28.34 13.07
CA LEU A 303 -1.10 29.44 13.69
C LEU A 303 -0.54 28.94 15.03
N GLY A 304 0.65 28.34 14.98
CA GLY A 304 1.54 28.20 16.14
C GLY A 304 1.56 26.85 16.84
N GLU A 305 2.80 26.38 17.07
CA GLU A 305 3.27 25.30 17.94
C GLU A 305 2.68 23.90 17.71
N ALA A 306 3.39 23.16 16.84
CA ALA A 306 3.34 21.71 16.79
C ALA A 306 3.77 21.14 18.15
N ASP A 307 2.79 20.81 18.98
CA ASP A 307 2.94 19.77 19.98
C ASP A 307 2.76 18.45 19.22
N ASP A 308 3.83 17.63 19.15
CA ASP A 308 3.94 16.37 18.40
C ASP A 308 3.03 15.24 18.96
N SER A 309 1.93 15.58 19.63
CA SER A 309 0.81 14.66 19.75
C SER A 309 0.13 14.62 18.39
N VAL A 310 0.35 13.52 17.65
CA VAL A 310 -0.46 13.08 16.51
C VAL A 310 -1.88 12.79 17.01
N GLY A 311 -2.60 13.84 17.40
CA GLY A 311 -4.04 13.86 17.44
C GLY A 311 -4.47 14.18 16.03
N VAL A 312 -4.94 13.16 15.31
CA VAL A 312 -5.73 13.35 14.10
C VAL A 312 -6.85 14.33 14.48
N THR A 313 -6.72 15.60 14.10
CA THR A 313 -7.85 16.54 14.16
C THR A 313 -8.88 15.96 13.22
N THR A 314 -9.87 15.26 13.77
CA THR A 314 -10.90 14.59 12.97
C THR A 314 -11.58 15.63 12.09
N ASP A 315 -11.87 15.29 10.84
CA ASP A 315 -12.45 16.19 9.83
C ASP A 315 -13.73 16.94 10.28
N ALA A 316 -14.37 16.49 11.38
CA ALA A 316 -15.46 17.18 12.09
C ALA A 316 -15.13 18.63 12.47
N GLU A 317 -13.93 18.88 13.00
CA GLU A 317 -13.60 20.17 13.60
C GLU A 317 -13.22 21.24 12.57
N ASN A 318 -12.97 20.82 11.33
CA ASN A 318 -12.65 21.74 10.24
C ASN A 318 -13.87 22.58 9.87
N PRO A 319 -13.74 23.91 9.73
CA PRO A 319 -14.82 24.74 9.22
C PRO A 319 -15.05 24.48 7.72
N TYR A 320 -16.31 24.52 7.30
CA TYR A 320 -16.74 24.37 5.91
C TYR A 320 -17.56 25.58 5.48
N ARG A 321 -17.35 26.09 4.26
CA ARG A 321 -18.14 27.19 3.69
C ARG A 321 -19.21 26.67 2.75
N LEU A 322 -20.45 27.08 2.99
CA LEU A 322 -21.58 26.81 2.11
C LEU A 322 -21.83 28.04 1.23
N GLY A 323 -21.16 28.09 0.08
CA GLY A 323 -21.17 29.27 -0.79
C GLY A 323 -20.68 30.53 -0.07
N ASP A 324 -21.41 31.63 -0.24
CA ASP A 324 -21.20 32.90 0.46
C ASP A 324 -22.17 33.09 1.64
N LEU A 325 -23.01 32.09 1.96
CA LEU A 325 -24.09 32.23 2.94
C LEU A 325 -23.56 32.13 4.38
N VAL A 326 -22.94 30.99 4.69
CA VAL A 326 -22.55 30.62 6.06
C VAL A 326 -21.27 29.78 6.08
N GLU A 327 -20.54 29.86 7.18
CA GLU A 327 -19.51 28.90 7.58
C GLU A 327 -20.11 27.93 8.62
N LEU A 328 -19.80 26.65 8.49
CA LEU A 328 -20.33 25.55 9.27
C LEU A 328 -19.19 24.82 9.97
N ARG A 329 -19.35 24.47 11.25
CA ARG A 329 -18.44 23.59 11.98
C ARG A 329 -19.25 22.50 12.69
N LEU A 330 -18.84 21.24 12.58
CA LEU A 330 -19.53 20.11 13.19
C LEU A 330 -18.76 19.66 14.43
N ILE A 331 -19.30 19.95 15.61
CA ILE A 331 -18.67 19.55 16.87
C ILE A 331 -19.40 18.32 17.39
N ALA A 332 -18.74 17.16 17.30
CA ALA A 332 -19.31 15.91 17.79
C ALA A 332 -19.39 15.91 19.33
N SER A 333 -20.51 15.40 19.88
CA SER A 333 -20.63 15.11 21.31
C SER A 333 -19.57 14.07 21.71
N PRO A 334 -18.96 14.17 22.91
CA PRO A 334 -18.04 13.14 23.42
C PRO A 334 -18.67 11.75 23.51
N GLN A 335 -20.00 11.68 23.59
CA GLN A 335 -20.78 10.44 23.65
C GLN A 335 -21.15 9.89 22.26
N GLY A 336 -20.88 10.65 21.18
CA GLY A 336 -21.15 10.26 19.80
C GLY A 336 -22.64 10.25 19.41
N ASP A 337 -23.54 10.65 20.30
CA ASP A 337 -25.00 10.60 20.15
C ASP A 337 -25.61 11.87 19.56
N ALA A 338 -24.84 12.96 19.52
CA ALA A 338 -25.26 14.26 19.02
C ALA A 338 -24.10 15.00 18.33
N VAL A 339 -24.45 15.96 17.48
CA VAL A 339 -23.54 16.93 16.85
C VAL A 339 -24.10 18.32 17.08
N GLN A 340 -23.24 19.23 17.49
CA GLN A 340 -23.50 20.65 17.46
C GLN A 340 -23.00 21.21 16.13
N LEU A 341 -23.94 21.67 15.29
CA LEU A 341 -23.65 22.43 14.10
C LEU A 341 -23.53 23.90 14.48
N HIS A 342 -22.30 24.40 14.57
CA HIS A 342 -22.02 25.81 14.74
C HIS A 342 -22.07 26.49 13.38
N VAL A 343 -22.81 27.59 13.29
CA VAL A 343 -23.09 28.30 12.05
C VAL A 343 -22.72 29.77 12.22
N THR A 344 -21.86 30.28 11.34
CA THR A 344 -21.45 31.68 11.29
C THR A 344 -21.94 32.32 9.99
N LEU A 345 -22.63 33.44 10.09
CA LEU A 345 -23.12 34.22 8.96
C LEU A 345 -21.98 34.95 8.24
N LEU A 346 -21.92 34.78 6.91
CA LEU A 346 -20.91 35.43 6.06
C LEU A 346 -21.43 36.68 5.31
N ARG A 347 -22.75 36.85 5.21
CA ARG A 347 -23.40 38.00 4.53
C ARG A 347 -23.89 39.05 5.52
N ASP A 348 -24.27 40.21 5.00
CA ASP A 348 -24.90 41.30 5.77
C ASP A 348 -26.44 41.20 5.79
N GLU A 349 -27.02 40.15 5.22
CA GLU A 349 -28.45 39.86 5.23
C GLU A 349 -28.76 38.81 6.32
N PRO A 350 -29.84 38.96 7.10
CA PRO A 350 -30.18 38.00 8.14
C PRO A 350 -30.68 36.69 7.53
N LEU A 351 -30.31 35.57 8.14
CA LEU A 351 -30.70 34.22 7.73
C LEU A 351 -31.38 33.47 8.89
N SER A 352 -32.23 32.51 8.55
CA SER A 352 -32.75 31.52 9.49
C SER A 352 -32.15 30.15 9.17
N VAL A 353 -31.53 29.52 10.16
CA VAL A 353 -30.99 28.16 10.05
C VAL A 353 -31.70 27.28 11.05
N GLY A 354 -32.10 26.08 10.64
CA GLY A 354 -32.81 25.20 11.54
C GLY A 354 -32.94 23.78 11.04
N VAL A 355 -33.48 22.94 11.92
CA VAL A 355 -33.76 21.53 11.65
C VAL A 355 -35.26 21.25 11.78
N ILE A 356 -35.80 20.52 10.82
CA ILE A 356 -37.21 20.12 10.73
C ILE A 356 -37.30 18.61 10.95
N ARG A 357 -38.32 18.15 11.68
CA ARG A 357 -38.70 16.73 11.74
C ARG A 357 -40.10 16.55 11.19
N GLY A 358 -40.23 15.92 10.03
CA GLY A 358 -41.50 15.87 9.29
C GLY A 358 -41.92 17.28 8.86
N GLU A 359 -43.03 17.78 9.40
CA GLU A 359 -43.51 19.15 9.12
C GLU A 359 -43.25 20.14 10.28
N ARG A 360 -42.59 19.71 11.36
CA ARG A 360 -42.39 20.52 12.56
C ARG A 360 -40.94 20.99 12.67
N VAL A 361 -40.75 22.30 12.77
CA VAL A 361 -39.45 22.90 13.15
C VAL A 361 -39.10 22.46 14.56
N ARG A 362 -37.95 21.81 14.74
CA ARG A 362 -37.46 21.33 16.03
C ARG A 362 -36.59 22.36 16.72
N GLN A 363 -35.67 22.93 15.95
CA GLN A 363 -34.79 24.00 16.39
C GLN A 363 -34.60 24.95 15.21
N GLN A 364 -34.60 26.24 15.50
CA GLN A 364 -34.31 27.29 14.54
C GLN A 364 -33.60 28.41 15.27
N ALA A 365 -32.57 28.95 14.63
CA ALA A 365 -31.90 30.15 15.04
C ALA A 365 -32.01 31.18 13.91
N ARG A 366 -32.27 32.42 14.29
CA ARG A 366 -32.17 33.57 13.39
C ARG A 366 -30.82 34.22 13.64
N ILE A 367 -30.03 34.34 12.58
CA ILE A 367 -28.67 34.87 12.60
C ILE A 367 -28.71 36.23 11.91
N THR A 368 -28.15 37.26 12.55
CA THR A 368 -28.15 38.64 12.02
C THR A 368 -26.73 39.19 11.95
N PRO A 369 -26.49 40.30 11.25
CA PRO A 369 -25.16 40.92 11.23
C PRO A 369 -24.63 41.33 12.62
N GLU A 370 -25.53 41.60 13.58
CA GLU A 370 -25.20 41.94 14.97
C GLU A 370 -25.00 40.70 15.85
N ALA A 371 -25.57 39.55 15.45
CA ALA A 371 -25.48 38.27 16.14
C ALA A 371 -25.21 37.18 15.10
N ARG A 372 -23.94 37.10 14.67
CA ARG A 372 -23.50 36.32 13.50
C ARG A 372 -23.38 34.83 13.72
N ASP A 373 -23.47 34.35 14.95
CA ASP A 373 -23.24 32.95 15.29
C ASP A 373 -24.52 32.31 15.86
N ALA A 374 -24.72 31.03 15.53
CA ALA A 374 -25.76 30.21 16.11
C ALA A 374 -25.36 28.74 16.20
N ASP A 375 -25.92 28.05 17.20
CA ASP A 375 -25.72 26.62 17.41
C ASP A 375 -27.01 25.84 17.19
N ILE A 376 -26.94 24.80 16.37
CA ILE A 376 -28.03 23.84 16.12
C ILE A 376 -27.60 22.45 16.57
N PHE A 377 -28.41 21.77 17.38
CA PHE A 377 -28.11 20.44 17.89
C PHE A 377 -28.85 19.37 17.08
N ILE A 378 -28.13 18.36 16.64
CA ILE A 378 -28.63 17.26 15.80
C ILE A 378 -28.33 15.95 16.53
N GLY A 379 -29.36 15.14 16.82
CA GLY A 379 -29.20 13.82 17.44
C GLY A 379 -29.08 12.70 16.40
N ALA A 380 -28.36 11.63 16.74
CA ALA A 380 -28.09 10.48 15.87
C ALA A 380 -29.35 9.73 15.41
N ASP A 381 -30.41 9.75 16.22
CA ASP A 381 -31.63 8.94 16.06
C ASP A 381 -32.78 9.68 15.36
N GLN A 382 -32.50 10.82 14.73
CA GLN A 382 -33.54 11.70 14.22
C GLN A 382 -33.44 11.89 12.70
N ALA A 383 -34.42 11.35 11.97
CA ALA A 383 -34.73 11.81 10.62
C ALA A 383 -35.09 13.30 10.67
N LEU A 384 -34.12 14.14 10.31
CA LEU A 384 -34.20 15.60 10.35
C LEU A 384 -33.91 16.18 8.98
N SER A 385 -34.38 17.40 8.70
CA SER A 385 -33.98 18.14 7.51
C SER A 385 -33.36 19.46 7.94
N LEU A 386 -32.12 19.71 7.51
CA LEU A 386 -31.47 21.01 7.71
C LEU A 386 -31.98 21.98 6.65
N PHE A 387 -32.26 23.22 7.04
CA PHE A 387 -32.60 24.28 6.12
C PHE A 387 -31.86 25.58 6.43
N VAL A 388 -31.64 26.37 5.38
CA VAL A 388 -31.23 27.77 5.44
C VAL A 388 -32.26 28.59 4.66
N ARG A 389 -32.81 29.63 5.28
CA ARG A 389 -33.79 30.54 4.69
C ARG A 389 -33.34 31.99 4.81
N ASP A 390 -33.78 32.83 3.89
CA ASP A 390 -33.63 34.28 3.98
C ASP A 390 -34.68 34.93 4.91
N ASP A 391 -34.66 36.26 5.03
CA ASP A 391 -35.61 37.03 5.83
C ASP A 391 -37.05 36.99 5.29
N ALA A 392 -37.22 36.66 4.00
CA ALA A 392 -38.51 36.47 3.36
C ALA A 392 -39.04 35.03 3.49
N ASP A 393 -38.38 34.19 4.29
CA ASP A 393 -38.67 32.76 4.52
C ASP A 393 -38.50 31.89 3.25
N VAL A 394 -37.75 32.36 2.24
CA VAL A 394 -37.41 31.60 1.03
C VAL A 394 -36.28 30.63 1.36
N ILE A 395 -36.45 29.36 0.99
CA ILE A 395 -35.43 28.32 1.19
C ILE A 395 -34.27 28.55 0.22
N LEU A 396 -33.10 28.87 0.78
CA LEU A 396 -31.84 29.00 0.05
C LEU A 396 -31.11 27.66 -0.04
N PHE A 397 -31.25 26.83 0.98
CA PHE A 397 -30.68 25.49 1.04
C PHE A 397 -31.55 24.57 1.88
N SER A 398 -31.71 23.32 1.46
CA SER A 398 -32.35 22.28 2.26
C SER A 398 -31.75 20.92 1.98
N MET A 399 -31.60 20.11 3.03
CA MET A 399 -31.15 18.73 2.95
C MET A 399 -32.05 17.87 3.84
N GLY A 400 -32.52 16.75 3.32
CA GLY A 400 -33.16 15.72 4.13
C GLY A 400 -32.13 14.71 4.63
N LEU A 401 -32.12 14.42 5.92
CA LEU A 401 -31.42 13.29 6.51
C LEU A 401 -32.36 12.10 6.46
N GLY A 402 -32.00 11.07 5.68
CA GLY A 402 -32.69 9.78 5.72
C GLY A 402 -32.57 9.16 7.12
N ASP A 403 -33.34 8.10 7.40
CA ASP A 403 -33.15 7.32 8.63
C ASP A 403 -31.67 6.91 8.72
N VAL A 404 -30.95 7.53 9.65
CA VAL A 404 -29.55 7.22 9.93
C VAL A 404 -29.59 5.92 10.73
N GLY A 405 -29.81 4.81 10.02
CA GLY A 405 -29.89 3.48 10.62
C GLY A 405 -28.68 3.20 11.49
N THR A 406 -28.97 2.74 12.71
CA THR A 406 -28.02 2.15 13.67
C THR A 406 -27.24 1.01 13.06
#